data_AF-A0A9D1L2Z4-F1
#
_entry.id   AF-A0A9D1L2Z4-F1
#
_cell.length_a   1.000
_cell.length_b   1.000
_cell.length_c   1.000
_cell.angle_alpha   90.00
_cell.angle_beta   90.00
_cell.angle_gamma   90.00
#
_symmetry.space_group_name_H-M   'P 1'
#
loop_
_entity.id
_entity.type
_entity.pdbx_description
1 polymer ?
#
loop_
_entity_poly.entity_id
_entity_poly.type
_entity_poly.pdbx_seq_one_letter_code
_entity_poly.pdbx_strand_id
1 'polypeptide(L)'
;MKLTTRKEKLIFTFLISGILVLLLFFYLFLNHTYGFSIPCIFHEITGLYCPGCGITRTFFSLLELDIVQAFHYNAFVVCLIPIFVIYFGGQLYGWIYDKKIKIFPNWFWYVLLIIAILFGILRNFDCFSFLQPTIIS
;
A
#
# COMPACT_ATOMS: atom_id res chain seq x y z
N MET A 1 10.99 6.63 -24.67
CA MET A 1 10.23 7.81 -25.10
C MET A 1 10.56 8.96 -24.16
N LYS A 2 11.26 10.02 -24.60
CA LYS A 2 11.53 11.19 -23.75
C LYS A 2 10.29 12.09 -23.77
N LEU A 3 9.58 12.19 -22.65
CA LEU A 3 8.44 13.09 -22.48
C LEU A 3 9.02 14.49 -22.19
N THR A 4 8.89 15.42 -23.13
CA THR A 4 9.54 16.74 -23.05
C THR A 4 8.56 17.83 -22.66
N THR A 5 7.26 17.64 -22.94
CA THR A 5 6.23 18.63 -22.65
C THR A 5 5.35 18.23 -21.46
N ARG A 6 4.80 19.23 -20.76
CA ARG A 6 3.83 19.02 -19.69
C ARG A 6 2.61 18.21 -20.14
N LYS A 7 2.12 18.44 -21.37
CA LYS A 7 0.97 17.73 -21.95
C LYS A 7 1.27 16.25 -22.12
N GLU A 8 2.44 15.91 -22.66
CA GLU A 8 2.88 14.51 -22.81
C GLU A 8 2.99 13.81 -21.45
N LYS A 9 3.55 14.48 -20.44
CA LYS A 9 3.64 13.92 -19.08
C LYS A 9 2.28 13.66 -18.45
N LEU A 10 1.33 14.58 -18.61
CA LEU A 10 -0.05 14.41 -18.12
C LEU A 10 -0.76 13.25 -18.82
N ILE A 11 -0.65 13.18 -20.16
CA ILE A 11 -1.22 12.06 -20.94
C ILE A 11 -0.60 10.74 -20.46
N PHE A 12 0.72 10.68 -20.32
CA PHE A 12 1.42 9.49 -19.85
C PHE A 12 0.96 9.07 -18.44
N THR A 13 0.91 10.00 -17.48
CA THR A 13 0.40 9.72 -16.14
C THR A 13 -1.03 9.20 -16.18
N PHE A 14 -1.90 9.82 -16.97
CA PHE A 14 -3.30 9.39 -17.09
C PHE A 14 -3.44 7.99 -17.69
N LEU A 15 -2.67 7.68 -18.74
CA LEU A 15 -2.65 6.35 -19.36
C LEU A 15 -2.19 5.29 -18.35
N ILE A 16 -1.10 5.55 -17.62
CA ILE A 16 -0.60 4.63 -16.60
C ILE A 16 -1.63 4.44 -15.48
N SER A 17 -2.25 5.53 -14.97
CA SER A 17 -3.29 5.40 -13.96
C SER A 17 -4.50 4.62 -14.46
N GLY A 18 -4.90 4.81 -15.72
CA GLY A 18 -5.99 4.07 -16.34
C GLY A 18 -5.70 2.57 -16.41
N ILE A 19 -4.49 2.19 -16.81
CA ILE A 19 -4.05 0.78 -16.83
C ILE A 19 -4.05 0.19 -15.42
N LEU A 20 -3.53 0.90 -14.42
CA LEU A 20 -3.52 0.43 -13.03
C LEU A 20 -4.93 0.21 -12.48
N VAL A 21 -5.86 1.13 -12.78
CA VAL A 21 -7.27 1.00 -12.38
C VAL A 21 -7.92 -0.20 -13.07
N LEU A 22 -7.67 -0.42 -14.36
CA LEU A 22 -8.18 -1.59 -15.08
C LEU A 22 -7.65 -2.90 -14.51
N LEU A 23 -6.37 -2.97 -14.16
CA LEU A 23 -5.77 -4.14 -13.51
C LEU A 23 -6.38 -4.38 -12.11
N LEU A 24 -6.63 -3.31 -11.35
CA LEU A 24 -7.30 -3.41 -10.06
C LEU A 24 -8.75 -3.93 -10.20
N PHE A 25 -9.52 -3.41 -11.16
CA PHE A 25 -10.87 -3.89 -11.44
C PHE A 25 -10.87 -5.35 -11.90
N PHE A 26 -9.93 -5.74 -12.74
CA PHE A 26 -9.77 -7.14 -13.16
C PHE A 26 -9.43 -8.05 -11.97
N TYR A 27 -8.53 -7.62 -11.09
CA TYR A 27 -8.22 -8.36 -9.87
C TYR A 27 -9.43 -8.47 -8.93
N LEU A 28 -10.18 -7.39 -8.74
CA LEU A 28 -11.43 -7.38 -7.96
C LEU A 28 -12.45 -8.37 -8.53
N PHE A 29 -12.62 -8.37 -9.85
CA PHE A 29 -13.51 -9.31 -10.55
C PHE A 29 -13.08 -10.76 -10.33
N LEU A 30 -11.78 -11.07 -10.44
CA LEU A 30 -11.27 -12.41 -10.17
C LEU A 30 -11.43 -12.83 -8.71
N ASN A 31 -11.15 -11.92 -7.77
CA ASN A 31 -11.32 -12.17 -6.34
C ASN A 31 -12.79 -12.48 -5.99
N HIS A 32 -13.73 -11.68 -6.51
CA HIS A 32 -15.16 -11.86 -6.26
C HIS A 32 -15.72 -13.12 -6.94
N THR A 33 -15.28 -13.43 -8.17
CA THR A 33 -15.86 -14.52 -8.96
C THR A 33 -15.23 -15.89 -8.66
N TYR A 34 -13.92 -15.92 -8.40
CA TYR A 34 -13.16 -17.16 -8.26
C TYR A 34 -12.50 -17.32 -6.88
N GLY A 35 -12.73 -16.39 -5.95
CA GLY A 35 -12.04 -16.38 -4.65
C GLY A 35 -10.52 -16.18 -4.77
N PHE A 36 -10.06 -15.61 -5.89
CA PHE A 36 -8.63 -15.46 -6.18
C PHE A 36 -7.99 -14.43 -5.25
N SER A 37 -7.34 -14.92 -4.20
CA SER A 37 -6.55 -14.12 -3.26
C SER A 37 -5.05 -14.40 -3.46
N ILE A 38 -4.22 -13.36 -3.30
CA ILE A 38 -2.76 -13.52 -3.37
C ILE A 38 -2.26 -13.85 -1.97
N PRO A 39 -1.85 -15.11 -1.69
CA PRO A 39 -1.34 -15.46 -0.37
C PRO A 39 -0.01 -14.78 -0.10
N CYS A 40 0.28 -14.54 1.17
CA CYS A 40 1.58 -14.02 1.57
C CYS A 40 2.58 -15.17 1.66
N ILE A 41 3.43 -15.32 0.64
CA ILE A 41 4.45 -16.39 0.56
C ILE A 41 5.34 -16.44 1.81
N PHE A 42 5.66 -15.29 2.40
CA PHE A 42 6.44 -15.23 3.65
C PHE A 42 5.74 -15.95 4.80
N HIS A 43 4.44 -15.73 4.96
CA HIS A 43 3.66 -16.37 6.01
C HIS A 43 3.46 -17.87 5.72
N GLU A 44 3.23 -18.24 4.46
CA GLU A 44 3.12 -19.64 4.04
C GLU A 44 4.39 -20.45 4.38
N ILE A 45 5.57 -19.85 4.20
CA ILE A 45 6.84 -20.54 4.43
C ILE A 45 7.24 -20.52 5.92
N THR A 46 7.06 -19.39 6.60
CA THR A 46 7.61 -19.19 7.96
C THR A 46 6.60 -19.32 9.08
N GLY A 47 5.31 -19.27 8.77
CA GLY A 47 4.23 -19.12 9.75
C GLY A 47 4.17 -17.72 10.41
N LEU A 48 5.13 -16.83 10.14
CA LEU A 48 5.20 -15.51 10.76
C LEU A 48 4.50 -14.44 9.90
N TYR A 49 3.93 -13.43 10.55
CA TYR A 49 3.36 -12.27 9.89
C TYR A 49 4.42 -11.19 9.67
N CYS A 50 4.72 -10.87 8.42
CA CYS A 50 5.57 -9.73 8.06
C CYS A 50 4.80 -8.40 8.22
N PRO A 51 5.47 -7.23 8.21
CA PRO A 51 4.79 -5.95 8.34
C PRO A 51 3.83 -5.65 7.18
N GLY A 52 4.01 -6.31 6.04
CA GLY A 52 3.11 -6.19 4.87
C GLY A 52 1.95 -7.21 4.83
N CYS A 53 1.88 -8.17 5.76
CA CYS A 53 0.77 -9.12 5.76
C CYS A 53 -0.56 -8.38 5.96
N GLY A 54 -1.53 -8.64 5.08
CA GLY A 54 -2.84 -8.00 5.11
C GLY A 54 -3.00 -6.74 4.24
N ILE A 55 -1.95 -6.28 3.53
CA ILE A 55 -2.03 -5.07 2.67
C ILE A 55 -3.19 -5.12 1.67
N THR A 56 -3.32 -6.21 0.90
CA THR A 56 -4.36 -6.31 -0.13
C THR A 56 -5.76 -6.23 0.46
N ARG A 57 -5.97 -6.91 1.59
CA ARG A 57 -7.23 -6.89 2.34
C ARG A 57 -7.52 -5.52 2.96
N THR A 58 -6.48 -4.84 3.43
CA THR A 58 -6.58 -3.45 3.93
C THR A 58 -7.12 -2.53 2.83
N PHE A 59 -6.55 -2.59 1.63
CA PHE A 59 -7.03 -1.78 0.50
C PHE A 59 -8.45 -2.15 0.07
N PHE A 60 -8.82 -3.43 0.09
CA PHE A 60 -10.20 -3.84 -0.21
C PHE A 60 -11.21 -3.29 0.80
N SER A 61 -10.95 -3.41 2.10
CA SER A 61 -11.84 -2.83 3.11
C SER A 61 -11.95 -1.32 2.99
N LEU A 62 -10.87 -0.62 2.61
CA LEU A 62 -10.94 0.83 2.35
C LEU A 62 -11.80 1.17 1.12
N LEU A 63 -11.80 0.33 0.08
CA LEU A 63 -12.70 0.50 -1.08
C LEU A 63 -14.17 0.27 -0.72
N GLU A 64 -14.43 -0.62 0.24
CA GLU A 64 -15.75 -0.86 0.82
C GLU A 64 -16.14 0.17 1.90
N LEU A 65 -15.27 1.16 2.16
CA LEU A 65 -15.41 2.18 3.21
C LEU A 65 -15.42 1.62 4.64
N ASP A 66 -14.98 0.37 4.83
CA ASP A 66 -14.79 -0.24 6.14
C ASP A 66 -13.38 0.04 6.68
N ILE A 67 -13.23 1.23 7.26
CA ILE A 67 -11.96 1.68 7.84
C ILE A 67 -11.58 0.82 9.05
N VAL A 68 -12.56 0.38 9.84
CA VAL A 68 -12.32 -0.42 11.05
C VAL A 68 -11.68 -1.75 10.67
N GLN A 69 -12.24 -2.44 9.68
CA GLN A 69 -11.70 -3.70 9.20
C GLN A 69 -10.34 -3.53 8.51
N ALA A 70 -10.12 -2.39 7.82
CA ALA A 70 -8.82 -2.07 7.25
C ALA A 70 -7.72 -1.98 8.33
N PHE A 71 -8.02 -1.36 9.47
CA PHE A 71 -7.09 -1.30 10.62
C PHE A 71 -6.78 -2.70 11.18
N HIS A 72 -7.80 -3.57 11.27
CA HIS A 72 -7.62 -4.94 11.74
C HIS A 72 -6.83 -5.82 10.77
N TYR A 73 -6.85 -5.52 9.46
CA TYR A 73 -5.97 -6.19 8.51
C TYR A 73 -4.52 -5.70 8.62
N ASN A 74 -4.31 -4.39 8.65
CA ASN A 74 -2.97 -3.82 8.80
C ASN A 74 -2.99 -2.34 9.24
N ALA A 75 -3.00 -2.12 10.55
CA ALA A 75 -2.96 -0.78 11.14
C ALA A 75 -1.76 0.07 10.68
N PHE A 76 -0.59 -0.56 10.49
CA PHE A 76 0.60 0.14 10.02
C PHE A 76 0.39 0.73 8.62
N VAL A 77 -0.19 -0.05 7.71
CA VAL A 77 -0.49 0.40 6.34
C VAL A 77 -1.52 1.50 6.33
N VAL A 78 -2.57 1.40 7.13
CA VAL A 78 -3.58 2.47 7.21
C VAL A 78 -2.95 3.80 7.65
N CYS A 79 -2.06 3.78 8.66
CA CYS A 79 -1.31 4.96 9.07
C CYS A 79 -0.33 5.48 8.01
N LEU A 80 0.21 4.60 7.16
CA LEU A 80 1.12 4.97 6.07
C LEU A 80 0.41 5.62 4.87
N ILE A 81 -0.87 5.36 4.66
CA ILE A 81 -1.64 5.91 3.52
C ILE A 81 -1.51 7.43 3.40
N PRO A 82 -1.82 8.25 4.42
CA PRO A 82 -1.71 9.71 4.29
C PRO A 82 -0.28 10.17 3.99
N ILE A 83 0.73 9.51 4.57
CA ILE A 83 2.15 9.81 4.32
C ILE A 83 2.50 9.56 2.85
N PHE A 84 2.09 8.41 2.31
CA PHE A 84 2.34 8.07 0.91
C PHE A 84 1.52 8.93 -0.05
N VAL A 85 0.28 9.29 0.28
CA VAL A 85 -0.53 10.21 -0.53
C VAL A 85 0.17 11.57 -0.66
N ILE A 86 0.66 12.14 0.44
CA ILE A 86 1.40 13.41 0.43
C ILE A 86 2.70 13.27 -0.35
N TYR A 87 3.46 12.19 -0.11
CA TYR A 87 4.72 11.95 -0.79
C TYR A 87 4.54 11.82 -2.31
N PHE A 88 3.71 10.87 -2.76
CA PHE A 88 3.50 10.62 -4.19
C PHE A 88 2.78 11.79 -4.87
N GLY A 89 1.88 12.50 -4.18
CA GLY A 89 1.27 13.72 -4.69
C GLY A 89 2.30 14.82 -4.95
N GLY A 90 3.22 15.02 -4.01
CA GLY A 90 4.35 15.95 -4.16
C GLY A 90 5.30 15.56 -5.30
N GLN A 91 5.62 14.27 -5.41
CA GLN A 91 6.47 13.75 -6.50
C GLN A 91 5.78 13.87 -7.86
N LEU A 92 4.47 13.61 -7.94
CA LEU A 92 3.68 13.78 -9.15
C LEU A 92 3.64 15.25 -9.59
N TYR A 93 3.44 16.17 -8.63
CA TYR A 93 3.55 17.60 -8.89
C TYR A 93 4.94 17.97 -9.42
N GLY A 94 6.00 17.49 -8.76
CA GLY A 94 7.38 17.70 -9.21
C GLY A 94 7.63 17.20 -10.63
N TRP A 95 7.15 16.00 -10.95
CA TRP A 95 7.23 15.40 -12.28
C TRP A 95 6.55 16.24 -13.36
N ILE A 96 5.30 16.69 -13.11
CA ILE A 96 4.50 17.46 -14.08
C ILE A 96 5.10 18.84 -14.35
N TYR A 97 5.69 19.48 -13.34
CA TYR A 97 6.19 20.85 -13.41
C TYR A 97 7.72 20.95 -13.48
N ASP A 98 8.42 19.83 -13.69
CA ASP A 98 9.90 19.77 -13.76
C ASP A 98 10.60 20.33 -12.50
N LYS A 99 9.95 20.19 -11.34
CA LYS A 99 10.49 20.62 -10.05
C LYS A 99 11.00 19.42 -9.27
N LYS A 100 12.18 19.57 -8.67
CA LYS A 100 12.66 18.63 -7.67
C LYS A 100 11.99 18.95 -6.34
N ILE A 101 11.04 18.12 -5.93
CA ILE A 101 10.34 18.26 -4.66
C ILE A 101 10.96 17.28 -3.66
N LYS A 102 11.30 17.76 -2.46
CA LYS A 102 11.74 16.93 -1.35
C LYS A 102 10.75 17.13 -0.20
N ILE A 103 9.80 16.19 -0.08
CA ILE A 103 8.74 16.25 0.95
C ILE A 103 9.30 15.88 2.33
N PHE A 104 10.05 14.78 2.40
CA PHE A 104 10.61 14.26 3.65
C PHE A 104 12.14 14.18 3.60
N PRO A 105 12.83 14.42 4.73
CA PRO A 105 14.28 14.22 4.83
C PRO A 105 14.65 12.73 4.79
N ASN A 106 15.90 12.40 4.43
CA ASN A 106 16.31 10.99 4.27
C ASN A 106 16.16 10.18 5.56
N TRP A 107 16.38 10.80 6.72
CA TRP A 107 16.25 10.14 8.02
C TRP A 107 14.84 9.62 8.30
N PHE A 108 13.82 10.27 7.74
CA PHE A 108 12.42 9.88 7.89
C PHE A 108 12.17 8.45 7.39
N TRP A 109 12.79 8.07 6.27
CA TRP A 109 12.65 6.73 5.69
C TRP A 109 13.30 5.66 6.55
N TYR A 110 14.43 5.96 7.22
CA TYR A 110 15.03 5.04 8.18
C TYR A 110 14.15 4.86 9.41
N VAL A 111 13.52 5.93 9.90
CA VAL A 111 12.55 5.84 11.00
C VAL A 111 11.35 4.98 10.60
N LEU A 112 10.78 5.19 9.41
CA LEU A 112 9.68 4.35 8.92
C LEU A 112 10.08 2.88 8.78
N LEU A 113 11.31 2.60 8.31
CA LEU A 113 11.83 1.24 8.21
C LEU A 113 11.96 0.59 9.60
N ILE A 114 12.50 1.31 10.59
CA ILE A 114 12.61 0.82 11.97
C ILE A 114 11.21 0.52 12.52
N ILE A 115 10.24 1.43 12.34
CA ILE A 115 8.86 1.22 12.79
C ILE A 115 8.24 0.00 12.09
N ALA A 116 8.46 -0.17 10.79
CA ALA A 116 7.96 -1.32 10.03
C ALA A 116 8.52 -2.63 10.59
N ILE A 117 9.83 -2.68 10.88
CA ILE A 117 10.48 -3.86 11.45
C ILE A 117 9.93 -4.13 12.86
N LEU A 118 9.83 -3.11 13.71
CA LEU A 118 9.26 -3.25 15.05
C LEU A 118 7.81 -3.73 14.99
N PHE A 119 6.97 -3.17 14.12
CA PHE A 119 5.59 -3.62 13.92
C PHE A 119 5.54 -5.10 13.47
N GLY A 120 6.40 -5.49 12.52
CA GLY A 120 6.52 -6.87 12.06
C GLY A 120 6.96 -7.82 13.18
N ILE A 121 7.90 -7.42 14.04
CA ILE A 121 8.35 -8.23 15.17
C ILE A 121 7.23 -8.34 16.22
N LEU A 122 6.71 -7.20 16.68
CA LEU A 122 5.73 -7.13 17.76
C LEU A 122 4.48 -7.95 17.43
N ARG A 123 3.94 -7.87 16.20
CA ARG A 123 2.69 -8.57 15.84
C ARG A 123 2.76 -10.10 15.91
N ASN A 124 3.94 -10.70 16.07
CA ASN A 124 4.10 -12.15 16.20
C ASN A 124 4.12 -12.64 17.66
N PHE A 125 4.00 -11.75 18.65
CA PHE A 125 3.93 -12.11 20.06
C PHE A 125 2.48 -12.12 20.57
N ASP A 126 2.17 -13.03 21.49
CA ASP A 126 0.81 -13.22 22.03
C ASP A 126 0.22 -11.95 22.67
N CYS A 127 1.04 -11.18 23.38
CA CYS A 127 0.66 -9.91 23.99
C CYS A 127 0.30 -8.82 22.97
N PHE A 128 0.68 -9.00 21.71
CA PHE A 128 0.41 -8.10 20.58
C PHE A 128 -0.37 -8.81 19.46
N SER A 129 -1.07 -9.90 19.78
CA SER A 129 -1.89 -10.67 18.83
C SER A 129 -2.97 -9.81 18.14
N PHE A 130 -3.43 -8.73 18.79
CA PHE A 130 -4.34 -7.75 18.20
C PHE A 130 -3.75 -6.99 16.97
N LEU A 131 -2.43 -7.04 16.75
CA LEU A 131 -1.78 -6.49 15.55
C LEU A 131 -1.74 -7.49 14.39
N GLN A 132 -2.15 -8.75 14.60
CA GLN A 132 -2.20 -9.76 13.55
C GLN A 132 -3.38 -9.49 12.60
N PRO A 133 -3.24 -9.83 11.30
CA PRO A 133 -4.33 -9.63 10.37
C PRO A 133 -5.48 -10.58 10.73
N THR A 134 -6.70 -10.08 10.83
CA THR A 134 -7.88 -10.93 11.07
C THR A 134 -8.00 -11.99 9.98
N ILE A 135 -8.28 -13.23 10.39
CA ILE A 135 -8.54 -14.33 9.47
C ILE A 135 -10.01 -14.22 9.07
N ILE A 136 -10.29 -14.22 7.77
CA ILE A 136 -11.67 -14.27 7.29
C ILE A 136 -12.08 -15.74 7.38
N SER A 137 -13.03 -16.04 8.27
CA SER A 137 -13.69 -17.35 8.37
C SER A 137 -14.65 -17.57 7.21
#